data_AF-A0A2V5LI70-F1
#
_entry.id   AF-A0A2V5LI70-F1
#
_cell.length_a   1.000
_cell.length_b   1.000
_cell.length_c   1.000
_cell.angle_alpha   90.00
_cell.angle_beta   90.00
_cell.angle_gamma   90.00
#
_symmetry.space_group_name_H-M   'P 1'
#
loop_
_entity.id
_entity.type
_entity.pdbx_description
1 polymer ?
#
loop_
_entity_poly.entity_id
_entity_poly.type
_entity_poly.pdbx_seq_one_letter_code
_entity_poly.pdbx_strand_id
1 'polypeptide(L)'
;THLAKAKHPTELIRQIQKGLRFSELKTLQNSLDLPFEQLAAKLCISRSTLHRRKAAGRLSPDESDKVMRLSRLLDHAAKVFGDVEKAR
;
A
#
# COMPACT_ATOMS: atom_id res chain seq x y z
N THR A 1 -6.45 -13.47 6.70
CA THR A 1 -7.21 -12.89 5.58
C THR A 1 -7.85 -11.60 6.06
N HIS A 2 -7.17 -10.46 5.91
CA HIS A 2 -7.73 -9.17 6.33
C HIS A 2 -8.73 -8.72 5.27
N LEU A 3 -9.99 -9.16 5.40
CA LEU A 3 -11.09 -8.43 4.79
C LEU A 3 -11.06 -7.03 5.41
N ALA A 4 -10.48 -6.07 4.70
CA ALA A 4 -10.90 -4.70 4.86
C ALA A 4 -12.39 -4.68 4.50
N LYS A 5 -13.24 -4.89 5.51
CA LYS A 5 -14.68 -4.59 5.47
C LYS A 5 -14.79 -3.29 4.70
N ALA A 6 -15.55 -3.27 3.59
CA ALA A 6 -15.55 -2.14 2.66
C ALA A 6 -15.85 -0.85 3.44
N LYS A 7 -14.79 -0.12 3.80
CA LYS A 7 -14.91 1.15 4.51
C LYS A 7 -15.64 2.08 3.56
N HIS A 8 -16.59 2.85 4.09
CA HIS A 8 -17.30 3.83 3.30
C HIS A 8 -16.26 4.69 2.55
N PRO A 9 -16.42 4.99 1.25
CA PRO A 9 -15.39 5.68 0.45
C PRO A 9 -14.83 6.92 1.14
N THR A 10 -15.69 7.67 1.83
CA THR A 10 -15.34 8.84 2.64
C THR A 10 -14.38 8.55 3.80
N GLU A 11 -14.53 7.42 4.49
CA GLU A 11 -13.64 7.03 5.59
C GLU A 11 -12.25 6.69 5.05
N LEU A 12 -12.20 6.01 3.90
CA LEU A 12 -10.94 5.70 3.25
C LEU A 12 -10.23 6.98 2.76
N ILE A 13 -10.97 7.93 2.18
CA ILE A 13 -10.42 9.25 1.80
C ILE A 13 -9.83 9.94 3.03
N ARG A 14 -10.55 9.96 4.16
CA ARG A 14 -10.03 10.54 5.42
C ARG A 14 -8.77 9.83 5.92
N GLN A 15 -8.68 8.51 5.77
CA GLN A 15 -7.50 7.73 6.17
C GLN A 15 -6.29 8.03 5.28
N ILE A 16 -6.50 8.13 3.96
CA ILE A 16 -5.47 8.54 3.01
C ILE A 16 -5.00 9.96 3.32
N GLN A 17 -5.92 10.91 3.50
CA GLN A 17 -5.61 12.30 3.86
C GLN A 17 -4.88 12.44 5.19
N LYS A 18 -5.15 11.57 6.17
CA LYS A 18 -4.40 11.50 7.43
C LYS A 18 -3.00 10.91 7.28
N GLY A 19 -2.73 10.23 6.17
CA GLY A 19 -1.55 9.41 5.98
C GLY A 19 -1.71 8.03 6.63
N LEU A 20 -1.49 6.98 5.84
CA LEU A 20 -1.47 5.60 6.30
C LEU A 20 -0.31 5.36 7.26
N ARG A 21 -0.47 4.36 8.13
CA ARG A 21 0.63 3.85 8.95
C ARG A 21 1.68 3.21 8.02
N PHE A 22 2.95 3.32 8.38
CA PHE A 22 4.02 2.66 7.63
C PHE A 22 3.83 1.13 7.56
N SER A 23 3.13 0.54 8.53
CA SER A 23 2.73 -0.87 8.53
C SER A 23 1.89 -1.26 7.32
N GLU A 24 1.08 -0.37 6.76
CA GLU A 24 0.26 -0.65 5.58
C GLU A 24 1.14 -0.87 4.34
N LEU A 25 2.23 -0.11 4.21
CA LEU A 25 3.23 -0.33 3.17
C LEU A 25 3.92 -1.69 3.35
N LYS A 26 4.18 -2.11 4.60
CA LYS A 26 4.73 -3.44 4.91
C LYS A 26 3.75 -4.56 4.56
N THR A 27 2.46 -4.38 4.81
CA THR A 27 1.43 -5.34 4.42
C THR A 27 1.42 -5.52 2.90
N LEU A 28 1.42 -4.43 2.14
CA LEU A 28 1.48 -4.49 0.68
C LEU A 28 2.76 -5.15 0.17
N GLN A 29 3.90 -4.84 0.81
CA GLN A 29 5.19 -5.46 0.51
C GLN A 29 5.16 -6.98 0.67
N ASN A 30 4.58 -7.47 1.76
CA ASN A 30 4.41 -8.90 2.00
C ASN A 30 3.45 -9.55 0.99
N SER A 31 2.36 -8.86 0.61
CA SER A 31 1.40 -9.39 -0.37
C SER A 31 1.98 -9.52 -1.78
N LEU A 32 2.93 -8.66 -2.15
CA LEU A 32 3.62 -8.70 -3.44
C LEU A 32 4.89 -9.55 -3.43
N ASP A 33 5.35 -9.99 -2.26
CA ASP A 33 6.64 -10.67 -2.07
C ASP A 33 7.82 -9.91 -2.70
N LEU A 34 7.85 -8.59 -2.52
CA LEU A 34 8.90 -7.72 -3.08
C LEU A 34 9.84 -7.19 -2.00
N PRO A 35 11.11 -6.92 -2.31
CA PRO A 35 11.95 -6.11 -1.44
C PRO A 35 11.39 -4.70 -1.26
N PHE A 36 11.50 -4.15 -0.05
CA PHE A 36 10.95 -2.84 0.32
C PHE A 36 11.40 -1.70 -0.61
N GLU A 37 12.66 -1.71 -1.03
CA GLU A 37 13.23 -0.71 -1.94
C GLU A 37 12.62 -0.81 -3.35
N GLN A 38 12.31 -2.02 -3.83
CA GLN A 38 11.67 -2.20 -5.13
C GLN A 38 10.22 -1.71 -5.11
N LEU A 39 9.48 -2.02 -4.03
CA LEU A 39 8.14 -1.49 -3.84
C LEU A 39 8.15 0.04 -3.74
N ALA A 40 9.07 0.61 -2.96
CA ALA A 40 9.21 2.05 -2.82
C ALA A 40 9.50 2.73 -4.17
N ALA A 41 10.40 2.17 -4.98
CA ALA A 41 10.67 2.67 -6.33
C ALA A 41 9.43 2.63 -7.23
N LYS A 42 8.65 1.53 -7.22
CA LYS A 42 7.38 1.42 -7.97
C LYS A 42 6.33 2.44 -7.52
N LEU A 43 6.39 2.87 -6.25
CA LEU A 43 5.52 3.90 -5.67
C LEU A 43 6.11 5.32 -5.77
N CYS A 44 7.23 5.49 -6.50
CA CYS A 44 7.96 6.76 -6.61
C CYS A 44 8.33 7.36 -5.24
N ILE A 45 8.70 6.50 -4.28
CA ILE A 45 9.21 6.87 -2.95
C ILE A 45 10.72 6.65 -2.95
N SER A 46 11.49 7.72 -2.79
CA SER A 46 12.95 7.59 -2.69
C SER A 46 13.36 6.83 -1.43
N ARG A 47 14.54 6.20 -1.43
CA ARG A 47 15.13 5.54 -0.25
C ARG A 47 15.19 6.47 0.96
N SER A 48 15.64 7.71 0.78
CA SER A 48 15.72 8.71 1.86
C SER A 48 14.34 9.02 2.45
N THR A 49 13.32 9.15 1.59
CA THR A 49 11.93 9.35 2.02
C THR A 49 11.42 8.11 2.75
N LEU A 50 11.66 6.91 2.23
CA LEU A 50 11.26 5.66 2.85
C LEU A 50 11.83 5.52 4.27
N HIS A 51 13.13 5.77 4.45
CA HIS A 51 13.76 5.77 5.77
C HIS A 51 13.13 6.79 6.73
N ARG A 52 12.92 8.03 6.26
CA ARG A 52 12.26 9.08 7.05
C ARG A 52 10.84 8.67 7.46
N ARG A 53 10.07 8.07 6.56
CA ARG A 53 8.69 7.60 6.83
C ARG A 53 8.66 6.40 7.77
N LYS A 54 9.64 5.51 7.68
CA LYS A 54 9.81 4.39 8.61
C LYS A 54 10.06 4.90 10.03
N ALA A 55 10.94 5.88 10.19
CA ALA A 55 11.21 6.52 11.48
C ALA A 55 9.98 7.29 12.03
N ALA A 56 9.26 8.00 11.16
CA ALA A 56 8.04 8.72 11.53
C ALA A 56 6.81 7.80 11.77
N GLY A 57 6.86 6.55 11.31
CA GLY A 57 5.78 5.58 11.43
C GLY A 57 4.56 5.81 10.53
N ARG A 58 4.57 6.84 9.67
CA ARG A 58 3.46 7.20 8.78
C ARG A 58 3.92 7.71 7.42
N LEU A 59 3.11 7.42 6.41
CA LEU A 59 3.22 7.92 5.04
C LEU A 59 2.59 9.32 4.91
N SER A 60 2.99 10.07 3.88
CA SER A 60 2.25 11.27 3.46
C SER A 60 0.90 10.91 2.84
N PRO A 61 -0.01 11.87 2.67
CA PRO A 61 -1.25 11.65 1.93
C PRO A 61 -1.02 11.14 0.50
N ASP A 62 -0.06 11.71 -0.23
CA ASP A 62 0.27 11.29 -1.59
C ASP A 62 0.84 9.86 -1.63
N GLU A 63 1.80 9.56 -0.75
CA GLU A 63 2.39 8.22 -0.62
C GLU A 63 1.32 7.18 -0.24
N SER A 64 0.38 7.57 0.63
CA SER A 64 -0.74 6.74 1.06
C SER A 64 -1.71 6.43 -0.07
N ASP A 65 -2.01 7.42 -0.90
CA ASP A 65 -2.89 7.25 -2.06
C ASP A 65 -2.27 6.27 -3.06
N LYS A 66 -0.96 6.35 -3.30
CA LYS A 66 -0.22 5.40 -4.16
C LYS A 66 -0.27 3.97 -3.62
N VAL A 67 -0.05 3.78 -2.31
CA VAL A 67 -0.18 2.47 -1.66
C VAL A 67 -1.59 1.90 -1.84
N MET A 68 -2.62 2.72 -1.60
CA MET A 68 -4.01 2.28 -1.78
C MET A 68 -4.35 1.94 -3.22
N ARG A 69 -3.86 2.72 -4.19
CA ARG A 69 -4.04 2.42 -5.62
C ARG A 69 -3.42 1.08 -6.00
N LEU A 70 -2.18 0.82 -5.60
CA LEU A 70 -1.51 -0.44 -5.91
C LEU A 70 -2.17 -1.64 -5.21
N SER A 71 -2.58 -1.49 -3.95
CA SER A 71 -3.34 -2.54 -3.23
C SER A 71 -4.64 -2.89 -3.95
N ARG A 72 -5.41 -1.88 -4.38
CA ARG A 72 -6.67 -2.13 -5.12
C ARG A 72 -6.43 -2.79 -6.47
N LEU A 73 -5.35 -2.42 -7.16
CA LEU A 73 -4.97 -3.03 -8.42
C LEU A 73 -4.62 -4.51 -8.22
N LEU A 74 -3.84 -4.83 -7.19
CA LEU A 74 -3.53 -6.22 -6.82
C LEU A 74 -4.80 -7.01 -6.49
N ASP A 75 -5.73 -6.44 -5.73
CA ASP A 75 -7.01 -7.09 -5.42
C ASP A 75 -7.84 -7.37 -6.68
N HIS A 76 -7.80 -6.46 -7.67
CA HIS A 76 -8.49 -6.67 -8.94
C HIS A 76 -7.78 -7.72 -9.80
N ALA A 77 -6.45 -7.68 -9.88
CA ALA A 77 -5.67 -8.69 -10.57
C ALA A 77 -5.88 -10.08 -9.97
N ALA A 78 -5.90 -10.21 -8.63
CA ALA A 78 -6.15 -11.48 -7.94
C ALA A 78 -7.54 -12.06 -8.28
N LYS A 79 -8.56 -11.23 -8.49
CA LYS A 79 -9.87 -11.69 -8.96
C LYS A 79 -9.84 -12.20 -10.40
N VAL A 80 -9.03 -11.59 -11.25
CA VAL A 80 -8.90 -11.97 -12.66
C VAL A 80 -8.08 -13.25 -12.81
N PHE A 81 -6.97 -13.36 -12.07
CA PHE A 81 -6.04 -14.50 -12.15
C PHE A 81 -6.39 -15.66 -11.20
N GLY A 82 -7.36 -15.45 -10.31
CA GLY A 82 -7.91 -16.46 -9.39
C GLY A 82 -7.24 -16.52 -8.01
N ASP A 83 -6.05 -15.94 -7.85
CA ASP A 83 -5.37 -15.79 -6.57
C ASP A 83 -4.31 -14.66 -6.62
N VAL A 84 -3.77 -14.28 -5.45
CA VAL A 84 -2.74 -13.22 -5.33
C VAL A 84 -1.38 -13.69 -5.88
N GLU A 85 -1.08 -14.98 -5.79
CA GLU A 85 0.20 -15.54 -6.24
C GLU A 85 0.40 -15.38 -7.75
N LYS A 86 -0.67 -15.58 -8.53
CA LYS A 86 -0.69 -15.37 -9.99
C LYS A 86 -0.81 -13.90 -10.39
N ALA A 87 -1.17 -13.02 -9.46
CA ALA A 87 -1.45 -11.62 -9.74
C ALA A 87 -0.29 -10.66 -9.43
N ARG A 88 0.72 -11.10 -8.67
CA ARG A 88 1.87 -10.28 -8.30
C ARG A 88 2.90 -10.09 -9.43
#